data_AF-A0A919V773-F1
#
_entry.id   AF-A0A919V773-F1
#
_cell.length_a   1.000
_cell.length_b   1.000
_cell.length_c   1.000
_cell.angle_alpha   90.00
_cell.angle_beta   90.00
_cell.angle_gamma   90.00
#
_symmetry.space_group_name_H-M   'P 1'
#
loop_
_entity.id
_entity.type
_entity.pdbx_description
1 polymer ?
#
loop_
_entity_poly.entity_id
_entity_poly.type
_entity_poly.pdbx_seq_one_letter_code
_entity_poly.pdbx_strand_id
1 'polypeptide(L)'
;MSDGAPIGEPPGVESVGHRRAWPAPRGGEPPRAGSLKEARAALAAAQAELLAALVAGGAVPEGFDRTRIEAQTQSLAAKRRRLVARVMPELGTALGAEFPRLFAAYAEGRPPPGRVRTDAEHFAAWLRERGQLPEEHASVVRQVWWRRLWRRAS
;
A
#
# COMPACT_ATOMS: atom_id res chain seq x y z
N MET A 1 -50.33 25.07 -15.32
CA MET A 1 -50.50 24.53 -13.95
C MET A 1 -50.26 23.03 -14.05
N SER A 2 -49.01 22.61 -13.85
CA SER A 2 -48.66 21.20 -13.70
C SER A 2 -47.88 21.10 -12.39
N ASP A 3 -48.48 20.36 -11.47
CA ASP A 3 -48.07 20.19 -10.09
C ASP A 3 -46.85 19.27 -10.04
N GLY A 4 -45.70 19.81 -9.66
CA GLY A 4 -44.45 19.07 -9.51
C GLY A 4 -44.43 18.43 -8.13
N ALA A 5 -44.62 17.11 -8.07
CA ALA A 5 -44.54 16.36 -6.81
C ALA A 5 -43.16 16.57 -6.13
N PRO A 6 -43.11 16.78 -4.80
CA PRO A 6 -41.85 16.96 -4.11
C PRO A 6 -41.06 15.65 -4.10
N ILE A 7 -39.81 15.73 -4.56
CA ILE A 7 -38.80 14.68 -4.41
C ILE A 7 -38.64 14.44 -2.92
N GLY A 8 -39.08 13.27 -2.45
CA GLY A 8 -38.97 12.88 -1.05
C GLY A 8 -37.52 12.96 -0.57
N GLU A 9 -37.34 13.52 0.62
CA GLU A 9 -36.07 13.53 1.33
C GLU A 9 -35.47 12.11 1.34
N PRO A 10 -34.16 11.95 1.06
CA PRO A 10 -33.52 10.68 1.29
C PRO A 10 -33.65 10.32 2.78
N PRO A 11 -34.00 9.06 3.13
CA PRO A 11 -34.10 8.67 4.53
C PRO A 11 -32.76 8.94 5.22
N GLY A 12 -32.85 9.56 6.40
CA GLY A 12 -31.73 9.94 7.23
C GLY A 12 -30.70 8.81 7.29
N VAL A 13 -29.51 9.09 6.77
CA VAL A 13 -28.32 8.29 7.06
C VAL A 13 -28.06 8.45 8.56
N GLU A 14 -28.63 7.53 9.34
CA GLU A 14 -28.27 7.34 10.73
C GLU A 14 -26.76 7.15 10.75
N SER A 15 -26.07 8.16 11.26
CA SER A 15 -24.67 8.08 11.63
C SER A 15 -24.57 7.02 12.72
N VAL A 16 -24.37 5.76 12.32
CA VAL A 16 -24.00 4.68 13.22
C VAL A 16 -22.59 4.96 13.69
N GLY A 17 -22.49 5.87 14.65
CA GLY A 17 -21.30 6.09 15.44
C GLY A 17 -21.06 4.87 16.29
N HIS A 18 -20.38 3.85 15.75
CA HIS A 18 -19.78 2.79 16.54
C HIS A 18 -18.55 3.34 17.30
N ARG A 19 -18.77 4.31 18.19
CA ARG A 19 -17.89 4.50 19.34
C ARG A 19 -18.21 3.40 20.33
N ARG A 20 -17.67 2.20 20.08
CA ARG A 20 -17.55 1.20 21.15
C ARG A 20 -16.70 1.84 22.24
N ALA A 21 -17.35 2.20 23.36
CA ALA A 21 -16.64 2.55 24.57
C ALA A 21 -15.76 1.35 24.96
N TRP A 22 -14.46 1.59 25.10
CA TRP A 22 -13.55 0.58 25.60
C TRP A 22 -13.96 0.26 27.04
N PRO A 23 -14.28 -1.00 27.39
CA PRO A 23 -14.62 -1.32 28.77
C PRO A 23 -13.41 -1.01 29.65
N ALA A 24 -13.59 -0.18 30.68
CA ALA A 24 -12.55 0.09 31.65
C ALA A 24 -12.11 -1.24 32.29
N PRO A 25 -10.80 -1.46 32.51
CA PRO A 25 -10.32 -2.66 33.18
C PRO A 25 -10.97 -2.75 34.56
N ARG A 26 -11.79 -3.79 34.78
CA ARG A 26 -12.39 -4.05 36.09
C ARG A 26 -11.31 -4.55 37.05
N GLY A 27 -10.93 -3.71 38.01
CA GLY A 27 -10.40 -4.13 39.31
C GLY A 27 -8.92 -4.54 39.40
N GLY A 28 -8.03 -4.02 38.55
CA GLY A 28 -6.58 -4.15 38.73
C GLY A 28 -5.96 -2.85 39.21
N GLU A 29 -5.01 -2.91 40.16
CA GLU A 29 -4.16 -1.77 40.52
C GLU A 29 -3.57 -1.15 39.23
N PRO A 30 -3.56 0.18 39.07
CA PRO A 30 -3.13 0.81 37.83
C PRO A 30 -1.73 0.30 37.47
N PRO A 31 -1.48 -0.07 36.20
CA PRO A 31 -0.19 -0.57 35.78
C PRO A 31 0.87 0.44 36.20
N ARG A 32 1.83 0.00 37.03
CA ARG A 32 2.98 0.84 37.40
C ARG A 32 3.60 1.38 36.11
N ALA A 33 4.10 2.62 36.12
CA ALA A 33 4.59 3.28 34.91
C ALA A 33 5.57 2.42 34.07
N GLY A 34 6.36 1.55 34.73
CA GLY A 34 7.20 0.53 34.06
C GLY A 34 6.40 -0.49 33.23
N SER A 35 5.35 -1.08 33.79
CA SER A 35 4.50 -2.07 33.11
C SER A 35 3.73 -1.48 31.92
N LEU A 36 3.32 -0.20 31.97
CA LEU A 36 2.68 0.45 30.83
C LEU A 36 3.67 0.74 29.69
N LYS A 37 4.93 1.06 30.03
CA LYS A 37 6.00 1.23 29.05
C LYS A 37 6.33 -0.11 28.36
N GLU A 38 6.41 -1.19 29.13
CA GLU A 38 6.62 -2.55 28.62
C GLU A 38 5.47 -3.00 27.70
N ALA A 39 4.22 -2.77 28.10
CA ALA A 39 3.06 -3.07 27.27
C ALA A 39 3.06 -2.29 25.94
N ARG A 40 3.44 -1.00 25.96
CA ARG A 40 3.59 -0.20 24.74
C ARG A 40 4.71 -0.72 23.83
N ALA A 41 5.84 -1.13 24.41
CA ALA A 41 6.95 -1.69 23.65
C ALA A 41 6.56 -3.01 22.97
N ALA A 42 5.85 -3.89 23.68
CA ALA A 42 5.35 -5.14 23.13
C ALA A 42 4.36 -4.90 21.97
N LEU A 43 3.44 -3.93 22.13
CA LEU A 43 2.51 -3.55 21.06
C LEU A 43 3.25 -3.00 19.83
N ALA A 44 4.24 -2.13 20.03
CA ALA A 44 5.03 -1.58 18.94
C ALA A 44 5.79 -2.67 18.17
N ALA A 45 6.32 -3.67 18.88
CA ALA A 45 6.97 -4.83 18.27
C ALA A 45 5.98 -5.64 17.40
N ALA A 46 4.81 -5.99 17.95
CA ALA A 46 3.78 -6.72 17.21
C ALA A 46 3.27 -5.93 15.98
N GLN A 47 3.15 -4.61 16.08
CA GLN A 47 2.80 -3.75 14.95
C GLN A 47 3.90 -3.75 13.88
N ALA A 48 5.17 -3.72 14.27
CA ALA A 48 6.30 -3.79 13.35
C ALA A 48 6.36 -5.14 12.61
N GLU A 49 6.12 -6.25 13.32
CA GLU A 49 6.02 -7.58 12.72
C GLU A 49 4.88 -7.68 11.70
N LEU A 50 3.70 -7.16 12.07
CA LEU A 50 2.55 -7.12 11.15
C LEU A 50 2.87 -6.27 9.90
N LEU A 51 3.49 -5.11 10.07
CA LEU A 51 3.92 -4.29 8.94
C LEU A 51 4.93 -5.03 8.07
N ALA A 52 5.92 -5.69 8.67
CA ALA A 52 6.91 -6.47 7.95
C ALA A 52 6.26 -7.60 7.13
N ALA A 53 5.28 -8.32 7.69
CA ALA A 53 4.52 -9.34 6.97
C ALA A 53 3.77 -8.77 5.76
N LEU A 54 3.15 -7.60 5.93
CA LEU A 54 2.32 -6.96 4.90
C LEU A 54 3.11 -6.32 3.76
N VAL A 55 4.32 -5.80 4.02
CA VAL A 55 5.05 -4.98 3.03
C VAL A 55 6.42 -5.50 2.67
N ALA A 56 7.01 -6.39 3.48
CA ALA A 56 8.40 -6.84 3.32
C ALA A 56 8.54 -8.37 3.33
N GLY A 57 7.43 -9.12 3.26
CA GLY A 57 7.47 -10.59 3.23
C GLY A 57 7.88 -11.23 4.56
N GLY A 58 7.70 -10.52 5.68
CA GLY A 58 7.92 -11.07 7.01
C GLY A 58 6.99 -12.24 7.33
N ALA A 59 7.34 -13.00 8.37
CA ALA A 59 6.48 -14.09 8.85
C ALA A 59 5.13 -13.54 9.34
N VAL A 60 4.05 -14.32 9.13
CA VAL A 60 2.72 -13.99 9.66
C VAL A 60 2.79 -14.02 11.19
N PRO A 61 2.50 -12.91 11.90
CA PRO A 61 2.54 -12.89 13.35
C PRO A 61 1.49 -13.83 13.97
N GLU A 62 1.75 -14.31 15.18
CA GLU A 62 0.83 -15.18 15.90
C GLU A 62 -0.57 -14.55 16.04
N GLY A 63 -1.61 -15.38 15.89
CA GLY A 63 -3.01 -14.94 15.97
C GLY A 63 -3.56 -14.26 14.71
N PHE A 64 -2.74 -14.03 13.69
CA PHE A 64 -3.21 -13.53 12.39
C PHE A 64 -3.47 -14.68 11.41
N ASP A 65 -4.56 -14.54 10.66
CA ASP A 65 -4.91 -15.47 9.59
C ASP A 65 -4.02 -15.23 8.37
N ARG A 66 -3.31 -16.28 7.93
CA ARG A 66 -2.38 -16.24 6.80
C ARG A 66 -3.07 -15.77 5.51
N THR A 67 -4.24 -16.31 5.18
CA THR A 67 -4.97 -15.99 3.96
C THR A 67 -5.38 -14.51 3.93
N ARG A 68 -5.79 -13.95 5.08
CA ARG A 68 -6.09 -12.52 5.19
C ARG A 68 -4.86 -11.64 5.01
N ILE A 69 -3.72 -12.04 5.56
CA ILE A 69 -2.45 -11.32 5.35
C ILE A 69 -2.07 -11.34 3.87
N GLU A 70 -2.15 -12.49 3.20
CA GLU A 70 -1.84 -12.61 1.77
C GLU A 70 -2.77 -11.73 0.91
N ALA A 71 -4.07 -11.74 1.18
CA ALA A 71 -5.04 -10.89 0.49
C ALA A 71 -4.75 -9.38 0.69
N GLN A 72 -4.32 -9.00 1.90
CA GLN A 72 -3.96 -7.63 2.21
C GLN A 72 -2.65 -7.21 1.53
N THR A 73 -1.64 -8.07 1.51
CA THR A 73 -0.37 -7.86 0.79
C THR A 73 -0.64 -7.63 -0.70
N GLN A 74 -1.48 -8.46 -1.32
CA GLN A 74 -1.88 -8.29 -2.73
C GLN A 74 -2.62 -6.96 -2.97
N SER A 75 -3.52 -6.58 -2.05
CA SER A 75 -4.25 -5.31 -2.13
C SER A 75 -3.32 -4.09 -2.03
N LEU A 76 -2.30 -4.16 -1.16
CA LEU A 76 -1.27 -3.12 -1.02
C LEU A 76 -0.39 -3.03 -2.27
N ALA A 77 0.03 -4.17 -2.84
CA ALA A 77 0.77 -4.20 -4.11
C ALA A 77 -0.06 -3.59 -5.25
N ALA A 78 -1.36 -3.92 -5.34
CA ALA A 78 -2.26 -3.33 -6.33
C ALA A 78 -2.42 -1.81 -6.14
N LYS A 79 -2.47 -1.32 -4.89
CA LYS A 79 -2.49 0.13 -4.59
C LYS A 79 -1.21 0.81 -5.05
N ARG A 80 -0.04 0.25 -4.71
CA ARG A 80 1.27 0.75 -5.17
C ARG A 80 1.34 0.83 -6.69
N ARG A 81 0.93 -0.24 -7.39
CA ARG A 81 0.87 -0.29 -8.85
C ARG A 81 0.08 0.88 -9.44
N ARG A 82 -1.12 1.15 -8.90
CA ARG A 82 -1.97 2.27 -9.36
C ARG A 82 -1.29 3.62 -9.18
N LEU A 83 -0.53 3.81 -8.10
CA LEU A 83 0.23 5.04 -7.88
C LEU A 83 1.40 5.17 -8.87
N VAL A 84 2.11 4.07 -9.13
CA VAL A 84 3.19 4.03 -10.14
C VAL A 84 2.62 4.33 -11.53
N ALA A 85 1.49 3.73 -11.90
CA ALA A 85 0.81 4.00 -13.17
C ALA A 85 0.37 5.46 -13.33
N ARG A 86 0.05 6.15 -12.22
CA ARG A 86 -0.28 7.59 -12.24
C ARG A 86 0.95 8.47 -12.40
N VAL A 87 2.06 8.10 -11.76
CA VAL A 87 3.30 8.91 -11.77
C VAL A 87 4.13 8.67 -13.03
N MET A 88 3.98 7.50 -13.64
CA MET A 88 4.61 7.14 -14.91
C MET A 88 3.60 6.40 -15.80
N PRO A 89 2.65 7.13 -16.41
CA PRO A 89 1.62 6.55 -17.28
C PRO A 89 2.18 5.80 -18.47
N GLU A 90 3.30 6.24 -19.02
CA GLU A 90 3.96 5.65 -20.18
C GLU A 90 4.38 4.21 -19.91
N LEU A 91 4.84 3.92 -18.68
CA LEU A 91 5.15 2.56 -18.26
C LEU A 91 3.88 1.70 -18.16
N GLY A 92 2.78 2.30 -17.70
CA GLY A 92 1.48 1.63 -17.67
C GLY A 92 0.99 1.25 -19.06
N THR A 93 1.11 2.16 -20.02
CA THR A 93 0.76 1.93 -21.42
C THR A 93 1.66 0.86 -22.05
N ALA A 94 2.98 0.95 -21.84
CA ALA A 94 3.96 0.03 -22.42
C ALA A 94 3.76 -1.42 -21.96
N LEU A 95 3.41 -1.63 -20.69
CA LEU A 95 3.24 -2.97 -20.13
C LEU A 95 1.83 -3.52 -20.32
N GLY A 96 0.83 -2.66 -20.55
CA GLY A 96 -0.56 -3.05 -20.80
C GLY A 96 -1.08 -4.08 -19.80
N ALA A 97 -1.55 -5.22 -20.33
CA ALA A 97 -2.12 -6.32 -19.55
C ALA A 97 -1.10 -7.03 -18.63
N GLU A 98 0.20 -6.94 -18.92
CA GLU A 98 1.24 -7.58 -18.12
C GLU A 98 1.60 -6.78 -16.86
N PHE A 99 1.24 -5.50 -16.80
CA PHE A 99 1.62 -4.63 -15.68
C PHE A 99 1.18 -5.17 -14.30
N PRO A 100 -0.06 -5.66 -14.09
CA PRO A 100 -0.44 -6.25 -12.81
C PRO A 100 0.45 -7.41 -12.38
N ARG A 101 0.74 -8.34 -13.29
CA ARG A 101 1.57 -9.53 -13.02
C ARG A 101 3.02 -9.13 -12.71
N LEU A 102 3.62 -8.30 -13.56
CA LEU A 102 5.01 -7.85 -13.41
C LEU A 102 5.20 -7.01 -12.15
N PHE A 103 4.24 -6.13 -11.83
CA PHE A 103 4.34 -5.33 -10.62
C PHE A 103 4.16 -6.15 -9.36
N ALA A 104 3.27 -7.16 -9.35
CA ALA A 104 3.13 -8.07 -8.23
C ALA A 104 4.45 -8.82 -7.96
N ALA A 105 5.08 -9.36 -9.00
CA ALA A 105 6.38 -10.04 -8.90
C ALA A 105 7.51 -9.10 -8.43
N TYR A 106 7.50 -7.83 -8.88
CA TYR A 106 8.43 -6.82 -8.38
C TYR A 106 8.20 -6.50 -6.89
N ALA A 107 6.95 -6.36 -6.47
CA ALA A 107 6.59 -5.95 -5.11
C ALA A 107 6.71 -7.08 -4.08
N GLU A 108 6.79 -8.33 -4.51
CA GLU A 108 6.89 -9.51 -3.66
C GLU A 108 8.09 -9.42 -2.71
N GLY A 109 7.81 -9.42 -1.40
CA GLY A 109 8.83 -9.30 -0.35
C GLY A 109 9.56 -7.96 -0.31
N ARG A 110 9.16 -6.95 -1.10
CA ARG A 110 9.88 -5.68 -1.20
C ARG A 110 9.12 -4.51 -0.55
N PRO A 111 9.66 -3.90 0.51
CA PRO A 111 9.06 -2.70 1.09
C PRO A 111 9.04 -1.56 0.06
N PRO A 112 7.99 -0.71 0.06
CA PRO A 112 7.95 0.46 -0.80
C PRO A 112 9.05 1.45 -0.39
N PRO A 113 9.74 2.12 -1.33
CA PRO A 113 10.87 3.02 -1.05
C PRO A 113 10.44 4.40 -0.51
N GLY A 114 9.31 4.49 0.19
CA GLY A 114 8.75 5.71 0.79
C GLY A 114 8.17 6.73 -0.20
N ARG A 115 8.78 6.94 -1.36
CA ARG A 115 8.29 7.84 -2.42
C ARG A 115 7.80 7.06 -3.63
N VAL A 116 6.61 7.39 -4.12
CA VAL A 116 6.01 6.76 -5.31
C VAL A 116 6.90 6.86 -6.56
N ARG A 117 7.58 8.00 -6.76
CA ARG A 117 8.48 8.20 -7.91
C ARG A 117 9.67 7.25 -7.86
N THR A 118 10.27 7.07 -6.69
CA THR A 118 11.37 6.11 -6.47
C THR A 118 10.91 4.67 -6.69
N ASP A 119 9.68 4.32 -6.29
CA ASP A 119 9.11 2.98 -6.54
C ASP A 119 8.95 2.73 -8.06
N ALA A 120 8.53 3.76 -8.80
CA ALA A 120 8.40 3.71 -10.25
C ALA A 120 9.77 3.53 -10.94
N GLU A 121 10.80 4.23 -10.46
CA GLU A 121 12.19 4.13 -10.95
C GLU A 121 12.79 2.75 -10.68
N HIS A 122 12.63 2.23 -9.47
CA HIS A 122 13.09 0.89 -9.10
C HIS A 122 12.36 -0.20 -9.91
N PHE A 123 11.06 -0.05 -10.13
CA PHE A 123 10.30 -0.98 -10.95
C PHE A 123 10.78 -0.97 -12.42
N ALA A 124 11.03 0.21 -13.00
CA ALA A 124 11.58 0.31 -14.35
C ALA A 124 12.97 -0.31 -14.47
N ALA A 125 13.83 -0.11 -13.46
CA ALA A 125 15.14 -0.74 -13.40
C ALA A 125 15.02 -2.28 -13.33
N TRP A 126 14.13 -2.79 -12.47
CA TRP A 126 13.86 -4.22 -12.30
C TRP A 126 13.36 -4.88 -13.59
N LEU A 127 12.52 -4.18 -14.38
CA LEU A 127 12.05 -4.66 -15.68
C LEU A 127 13.17 -4.74 -16.72
N ARG A 128 14.01 -3.70 -16.79
CA ARG A 128 15.15 -3.63 -17.71
C ARG A 128 16.15 -4.75 -17.45
N GLU A 129 16.49 -5.00 -16.19
CA GLU A 129 17.37 -6.11 -15.79
C GLU A 129 16.84 -7.49 -16.24
N ARG A 130 15.53 -7.62 -16.44
CA ARG A 130 14.85 -8.87 -16.82
C ARG A 130 14.43 -8.92 -18.29
N GLY A 131 14.78 -7.90 -19.08
CA GLY A 131 14.35 -7.79 -20.48
C GLY A 131 12.83 -7.73 -20.63
N GLN A 132 12.10 -7.29 -19.61
CA GLN A 132 10.62 -7.23 -19.59
C GLN A 132 10.09 -5.86 -20.03
N LEU A 133 10.98 -4.96 -20.47
CA LEU A 133 10.59 -3.67 -21.03
C LEU A 133 10.82 -3.74 -22.56
N PRO A 134 9.76 -3.64 -23.40
CA PRO A 134 9.91 -3.69 -24.85
C PRO A 134 10.87 -2.60 -25.35
N GLU A 135 11.73 -2.90 -26.32
CA GLU A 135 12.83 -2.00 -26.74
C GLU A 135 12.30 -0.65 -27.28
N GLU A 136 11.17 -0.69 -28.00
CA GLU A 136 10.45 0.48 -28.51
C GLU A 136 10.00 1.41 -27.38
N HIS A 137 9.46 0.83 -26.30
CA HIS A 137 9.00 1.57 -25.13
C HIS A 137 10.13 1.94 -24.18
N ALA A 138 11.19 1.12 -24.14
CA ALA A 138 12.41 1.45 -23.45
C ALA A 138 12.91 2.76 -24.02
N SER A 139 13.04 2.93 -25.34
CA SER A 139 13.49 4.21 -25.93
C SER A 139 12.64 5.44 -25.54
N VAL A 140 11.31 5.31 -25.42
CA VAL A 140 10.40 6.41 -25.05
C VAL A 140 10.47 6.73 -23.56
N VAL A 141 10.41 5.71 -22.69
CA VAL A 141 10.59 5.87 -21.25
C VAL A 141 11.98 6.46 -20.97
N ARG A 142 12.99 5.98 -21.68
CA ARG A 142 14.36 6.52 -21.71
C ARG A 142 14.38 8.00 -22.09
N GLN A 143 13.79 8.40 -23.22
CA GLN A 143 13.81 9.80 -23.69
C GLN A 143 13.04 10.78 -22.80
N VAL A 144 11.90 10.37 -22.25
CA VAL A 144 11.06 11.23 -21.39
C VAL A 144 11.66 11.39 -19.98
N TRP A 145 12.46 10.43 -19.50
CA TRP A 145 12.91 10.39 -18.09
C TRP A 145 14.42 10.53 -17.83
N TRP A 146 15.34 10.20 -18.77
CA TRP A 146 16.78 10.09 -18.45
C TRP A 146 17.47 11.36 -17.97
N ARG A 147 17.07 12.55 -18.44
CA ARG A 147 17.71 13.82 -18.06
C ARG A 147 17.37 14.29 -16.63
N ARG A 148 16.28 13.79 -16.04
CA ARG A 148 15.84 14.17 -14.68
C ARG A 148 16.35 13.21 -13.61
N LEU A 149 16.70 11.98 -13.99
CA LEU A 149 17.12 10.91 -13.08
C LEU A 149 18.60 10.98 -12.64
N TRP A 150 19.47 11.72 -13.36
CA TRP A 150 20.93 11.68 -13.16
C TRP A 150 21.56 12.83 -12.37
N ARG A 151 20.81 13.73 -11.75
CA ARG A 151 21.40 14.79 -10.89
C ARG A 151 21.90 14.30 -9.51
N ARG A 152 21.95 12.99 -9.23
CA ARG A 152 22.40 12.43 -7.93
C ARG A 152 23.20 11.10 -8.03
N ALA A 153 23.86 10.85 -9.16
CA ALA A 153 24.81 9.75 -9.30
C ALA A 153 26.10 10.19 -10.01
N SER A 154 26.64 11.34 -9.61
CA SER A 154 28.01 11.78 -9.92
C SER A 154 28.65 12.28 -8.65
#